data_AF-A0A1B8P4Q9-F1
#
_entry.id   AF-A0A1B8P4Q9-F1
#
_cell.length_a   1.000
_cell.length_b   1.000
_cell.length_c   1.000
_cell.angle_alpha   90.00
_cell.angle_beta   90.00
_cell.angle_gamma   90.00
#
_symmetry.space_group_name_H-M   'P 1'
#
loop_
_entity.id
_entity.type
_entity.pdbx_description
1 polymer ?
#
loop_
_entity_poly.entity_id
_entity_poly.type
_entity_poly.pdbx_seq_one_letter_code
_entity_poly.pdbx_strand_id
1 'polypeptide(L)'
;MKRMLINATQPEELRVALVDGQRLYDLDIESGAREQKKANIYRGKITRVEPSLEAAFVDFGAERHGFLPLKEVSRDYFIKEPSGRPASRKSSRRARKSSSRSTRKNVATRARP
;
A
#
# COMPACT_ATOMS: atom_id res chain seq x y z
N MET A 1 -33.10 16.38 6.47
CA MET A 1 -32.26 16.13 5.28
C MET A 1 -30.82 16.17 5.74
N LYS A 2 -30.08 15.08 5.54
CA LYS A 2 -28.66 14.98 5.94
C LYS A 2 -27.79 15.74 4.96
N ARG A 3 -26.89 16.58 5.47
CA ARG A 3 -25.96 17.42 4.71
C ARG A 3 -24.56 17.31 5.31
N MET A 4 -23.56 17.44 4.45
CA MET A 4 -22.16 17.58 4.82
C MET A 4 -21.76 19.03 4.54
N LEU A 5 -21.25 19.72 5.56
CA LEU A 5 -20.75 21.09 5.46
C LEU A 5 -19.23 21.07 5.57
N ILE A 6 -18.54 21.70 4.63
CA ILE A 6 -17.08 21.77 4.60
C ILE A 6 -16.69 23.24 4.67
N ASN A 7 -15.91 23.61 5.67
CA ASN A 7 -15.30 24.94 5.80
C ASN A 7 -13.79 24.80 5.66
N ALA A 8 -13.24 25.46 4.65
CA ALA A 8 -11.82 25.52 4.34
C ALA A 8 -11.35 26.96 4.09
N THR A 9 -12.01 27.96 4.72
CA THR A 9 -11.63 29.37 4.58
C THR A 9 -10.30 29.67 5.27
N GLN A 10 -10.03 29.02 6.41
CA GLN A 10 -8.76 29.10 7.11
C GLN A 10 -7.81 28.00 6.61
N PRO A 11 -6.59 28.32 6.14
CA PRO A 11 -5.62 27.31 5.72
C PRO A 11 -5.07 26.47 6.88
N GLU A 12 -5.08 27.01 8.10
CA GLU A 12 -4.65 26.32 9.32
C GLU A 12 -5.62 25.25 9.82
N GLU A 13 -6.90 25.33 9.44
CA GLU A 13 -7.97 24.50 10.00
C GLU A 13 -9.04 24.17 8.96
N LEU A 14 -9.28 22.88 8.76
CA LEU A 14 -10.35 22.36 7.93
C LEU A 14 -11.44 21.76 8.82
N ARG A 15 -12.69 22.18 8.64
CA ARG A 15 -13.83 21.71 9.42
C ARG A 15 -14.82 20.99 8.55
N VAL A 16 -15.19 19.77 8.93
CA VAL A 16 -16.22 18.97 8.26
C VAL A 16 -17.31 18.63 9.26
N ALA A 17 -18.55 19.04 8.99
CA ALA A 17 -19.70 18.79 9.84
C ALA A 17 -20.76 17.95 9.12
N LEU A 18 -21.27 16.93 9.80
CA LEU A 18 -22.45 16.17 9.40
C LEU A 18 -23.66 16.70 10.16
N VAL A 19 -24.67 17.18 9.42
CA VAL A 19 -25.88 17.80 9.98
C VAL A 19 -27.13 17.17 9.38
N ASP A 20 -28.19 17.01 10.20
CA ASP A 20 -29.54 16.71 9.72
C ASP A 20 -30.45 17.90 10.04
N GLY A 21 -30.83 18.65 9.02
CA GLY A 21 -31.50 19.94 9.21
C GLY A 21 -30.59 20.95 9.93
N GLN A 22 -30.90 21.24 11.20
CA GLN A 22 -30.13 22.13 12.08
C GLN A 22 -29.39 21.39 13.19
N ARG A 23 -29.52 20.07 13.29
CA ARG A 23 -28.88 19.27 14.35
C ARG A 23 -27.53 18.75 13.87
N LEU A 24 -26.48 19.07 14.62
CA LEU A 24 -25.13 18.53 14.42
C LEU A 24 -25.07 17.08 14.91
N TYR A 25 -24.51 16.20 14.10
CA TYR A 25 -24.26 14.80 14.44
C TYR A 25 -22.79 14.55 14.71
N ASP A 26 -21.95 15.05 13.82
CA ASP A 26 -20.51 14.81 13.86
C ASP A 26 -19.77 16.06 13.37
N LEU A 27 -18.60 16.29 13.94
CA LEU A 27 -17.73 17.41 13.63
C LEU A 27 -16.28 16.92 13.69
N ASP A 28 -15.63 16.94 12.53
CA ASP A 28 -14.21 16.68 12.41
C ASP A 28 -13.47 17.99 12.14
N ILE A 29 -12.36 18.19 12.83
CA ILE A 29 -11.52 19.38 12.73
C ILE A 29 -10.08 18.92 12.50
N GLU A 30 -9.57 19.18 11.30
CA GLU A 30 -8.21 18.84 10.93
C GLU A 30 -7.33 20.10 10.94
N SER A 31 -6.27 20.08 11.74
CA SER A 31 -5.25 21.13 11.73
C SER A 31 -4.20 20.81 10.66
N GLY A 32 -3.83 21.81 9.85
CA GLY A 32 -2.82 21.66 8.79
C GLY A 32 -1.40 21.34 9.28
N ALA A 33 -1.17 21.28 10.60
CA ALA A 33 0.17 21.11 11.17
C ALA A 33 0.77 19.69 11.00
N ARG A 34 -0.03 18.65 10.73
CA ARG A 34 0.48 17.27 10.63
C ARG A 34 -0.17 16.47 9.51
N GLU A 35 0.62 16.20 8.48
CA GLU A 35 0.23 15.31 7.39
C GLU A 35 0.08 13.86 7.91
N GLN A 36 -1.13 13.31 7.80
CA GLN A 36 -1.41 11.92 8.16
C GLN A 36 -0.94 10.98 7.05
N LYS A 37 0.21 10.32 7.27
CA LYS A 37 0.77 9.34 6.32
C LYS A 37 0.26 7.91 6.55
N LYS A 38 -0.38 7.66 7.70
CA LYS A 38 -0.90 6.34 8.07
C LYS A 38 -2.07 5.98 7.16
N ALA A 39 -2.08 4.73 6.70
CA ALA A 39 -3.13 4.18 5.82
C ALA A 39 -3.22 4.79 4.41
N ASN A 40 -2.28 5.64 4.01
CA ASN A 40 -2.16 6.10 2.65
C ASN A 40 -1.82 4.95 1.69
N ILE A 41 -2.30 5.08 0.45
CA ILE A 41 -2.08 4.12 -0.62
C ILE A 41 -1.15 4.77 -1.63
N TYR A 42 0.03 4.18 -1.80
CA TYR A 42 1.03 4.64 -2.74
C TYR A 42 1.24 3.63 -3.86
N ARG A 43 1.62 4.11 -5.04
CA ARG A 43 2.17 3.27 -6.10
C ARG A 43 3.68 3.21 -5.95
N GLY A 44 4.19 2.11 -5.41
CA GLY A 44 5.61 1.93 -5.18
C GLY A 44 6.30 1.02 -6.20
N LYS A 45 7.61 1.17 -6.32
CA LYS A 45 8.51 0.29 -7.09
C LYS A 45 9.34 -0.56 -6.12
N ILE A 46 9.39 -1.86 -6.35
CA ILE A 46 10.26 -2.76 -5.59
C ILE A 46 11.72 -2.42 -5.90
N THR A 47 12.51 -2.08 -4.88
CA THR A 47 13.93 -1.75 -5.02
C THR A 47 14.81 -2.98 -4.86
N ARG A 48 14.52 -3.81 -3.86
CA ARG A 48 15.20 -5.08 -3.61
C ARG A 48 14.29 -6.06 -2.87
N VAL A 49 14.59 -7.34 -2.99
CA VAL A 49 13.94 -8.43 -2.25
C VAL A 49 14.99 -9.07 -1.36
N GLU A 50 14.69 -9.21 -0.07
CA GLU A 50 15.57 -9.79 0.94
C GLU A 50 14.99 -11.13 1.42
N PRO A 51 15.45 -12.27 0.88
CA PRO A 51 14.91 -13.59 1.25
C PRO A 51 15.07 -13.90 2.73
N SER A 52 16.18 -13.46 3.34
CA SER A 52 16.46 -13.68 4.76
C SER A 52 15.43 -13.04 5.69
N LEU A 53 14.79 -11.95 5.25
CA LEU A 53 13.74 -11.26 6.00
C LEU A 53 12.34 -11.65 5.54
N GLU A 54 12.22 -12.53 4.53
CA GLU A 54 10.98 -12.83 3.84
C GLU A 54 10.22 -11.55 3.42
N ALA A 55 10.94 -10.56 2.89
CA ALA A 55 10.40 -9.23 2.63
C ALA A 55 10.97 -8.57 1.37
N ALA A 56 10.29 -7.53 0.90
CA ALA A 56 10.72 -6.65 -0.17
C ALA A 56 10.78 -5.21 0.32
N PHE A 57 11.75 -4.44 -0.17
CA PHE A 57 11.81 -3.00 0.04
C PHE A 57 11.18 -2.29 -1.14
N VAL A 58 10.36 -1.27 -0.85
CA VAL A 58 9.56 -0.55 -1.83
C VAL A 58 9.90 0.93 -1.75
N ASP A 59 10.32 1.51 -2.86
CA ASP A 59 10.38 2.96 -3.02
C ASP A 59 9.00 3.46 -3.41
N PHE A 60 8.43 4.31 -2.55
CA PHE A 60 7.13 4.93 -2.73
C PHE A 60 7.20 6.47 -2.72
N GLY A 61 8.39 7.05 -2.91
CA GLY A 61 8.60 8.50 -2.92
C GLY A 61 8.89 9.13 -1.54
N ALA A 62 9.18 8.32 -0.52
CA ALA A 62 9.67 8.79 0.78
C ALA A 62 11.20 8.71 0.86
N GLU A 63 11.80 9.43 1.81
CA GLU A 63 13.26 9.42 2.05
C GLU A 63 13.79 8.00 2.39
N ARG A 64 12.96 7.19 3.05
CA ARG A 64 13.28 5.80 3.39
C ARG A 64 12.38 4.84 2.62
N HIS A 65 12.96 3.76 2.13
CA HIS A 65 12.19 2.69 1.49
C HIS A 65 11.24 2.04 2.51
N GLY A 66 10.03 1.75 2.05
CA GLY A 66 9.04 1.00 2.80
C GLY A 66 9.41 -0.47 2.90
N PHE A 67 9.01 -1.09 4.00
CA PHE A 67 9.18 -2.51 4.25
C PHE A 67 7.87 -3.25 3.93
N LEU A 68 7.94 -4.24 3.05
CA LEU A 68 6.81 -5.05 2.63
C LEU A 68 7.08 -6.54 2.91
N PRO A 69 6.50 -7.11 3.96
CA PRO A 69 6.56 -8.56 4.19
C PRO A 69 5.91 -9.34 3.05
N LEU A 70 6.52 -10.44 2.61
CA LEU A 70 5.96 -11.27 1.55
C LEU A 70 4.60 -11.88 1.93
N LYS A 71 4.33 -12.06 3.22
CA LYS A 71 3.04 -12.53 3.75
C LYS A 71 1.89 -11.55 3.50
N GLU A 72 2.18 -10.27 3.31
CA GLU A 72 1.18 -9.22 3.06
C GLU A 72 0.95 -8.95 1.56
N VAL A 73 1.66 -9.66 0.68
CA VAL A 73 1.50 -9.53 -0.77
C VAL A 73 0.27 -10.30 -1.25
N SER A 74 -0.62 -9.64 -2.01
CA SER A 74 -1.77 -10.34 -2.62
C SER A 74 -1.32 -11.47 -3.55
N ARG A 75 -2.06 -12.58 -3.52
CA ARG A 75 -1.84 -13.75 -4.38
C ARG A 75 -1.82 -13.42 -5.87
N ASP A 76 -2.51 -12.35 -6.27
CA ASP A 76 -2.59 -11.90 -7.68
C ASP A 76 -1.24 -11.44 -8.24
N TYR A 77 -0.32 -11.03 -7.36
CA TYR A 77 1.01 -10.61 -7.75
C TYR A 77 1.97 -11.78 -7.94
N PHE A 78 1.64 -12.95 -7.41
CA PHE A 78 2.41 -14.16 -7.66
C PHE A 78 2.12 -14.67 -9.06
N ILE A 79 3.16 -15.14 -9.74
CA ILE A 79 3.01 -15.75 -11.05
C ILE A 79 2.18 -17.01 -10.84
N LYS A 80 0.97 -17.06 -11.42
CA LYS A 80 0.24 -18.32 -11.58
C LYS A 80 1.14 -19.22 -12.42
N GLU A 81 1.74 -20.24 -11.81
CA GLU A 81 2.37 -21.29 -12.60
C GLU A 81 1.29 -21.86 -13.54
N PRO A 82 1.57 -22.04 -14.84
CA PRO A 82 0.65 -22.72 -15.71
C PRO A 82 0.49 -24.14 -15.18
N SER A 83 -0.64 -24.40 -14.53
CA SER A 83 -1.07 -25.72 -14.06
C SER A 83 -1.13 -26.66 -15.27
N GLY A 84 -0.07 -27.45 -15.49
CA GLY A 84 0.00 -28.27 -16.69
C GLY A 84 1.14 -29.26 -16.81
N ARG A 85 1.86 -29.66 -15.74
CA ARG A 85 2.72 -30.85 -15.81
C ARG A 85 2.61 -31.71 -14.54
N PRO A 86 2.25 -33.00 -14.66
CA PRO A 86 2.26 -33.92 -13.54
C PRO A 86 3.71 -34.19 -13.10
N ALA A 87 3.85 -34.51 -11.83
CA ALA A 87 5.12 -34.67 -11.12
C ALA A 87 6.15 -35.52 -11.88
N SER A 88 7.29 -34.92 -12.21
CA SER A 88 8.52 -35.64 -12.53
C SER A 88 9.65 -35.10 -11.66
N ARG A 89 10.05 -35.93 -10.69
CA ARG A 89 11.31 -35.84 -9.95
C ARG A 89 12.45 -35.49 -10.91
N LYS A 90 13.10 -34.35 -10.69
CA LYS A 90 14.47 -33.94 -11.08
C LYS A 90 14.49 -32.51 -11.66
N SER A 91 14.71 -31.50 -10.80
CA SER A 91 15.51 -30.32 -11.17
C SER A 91 15.76 -29.39 -9.96
N SER A 92 16.57 -29.84 -9.01
CA SER A 92 17.12 -29.01 -7.92
C SER A 92 18.18 -27.99 -8.38
N ARG A 93 18.16 -27.54 -9.65
CA ARG A 93 19.22 -26.68 -10.21
C ARG A 93 18.78 -25.53 -11.11
N ARG A 94 17.48 -25.35 -11.38
CA ARG A 94 17.01 -24.34 -12.37
C ARG A 94 16.18 -23.17 -11.83
N ALA A 95 15.97 -23.09 -10.51
CA ALA A 95 15.23 -21.99 -9.86
C ALA A 95 16.08 -20.74 -9.54
N ARG A 96 17.37 -20.72 -9.89
CA ARG A 96 18.29 -19.61 -9.53
C ARG A 96 18.39 -18.48 -10.57
N LYS A 97 17.79 -18.61 -11.77
CA LYS A 97 18.03 -17.67 -12.89
C LYS A 97 16.81 -16.93 -13.43
N SER A 98 15.59 -17.24 -12.99
CA SER A 98 14.36 -16.60 -13.52
C SER A 98 13.79 -15.50 -12.60
N SER A 99 14.22 -15.40 -11.35
CA SER A 99 13.75 -14.39 -10.40
C SER A 99 14.24 -12.96 -10.71
N SER A 100 15.23 -12.80 -11.58
CA SER A 100 15.80 -11.50 -11.95
C SER A 100 15.03 -10.76 -13.04
N ARG A 101 14.03 -11.39 -13.69
CA ARG A 101 13.43 -10.87 -14.93
C ARG A 101 11.96 -10.44 -14.86
N SER A 102 11.30 -10.55 -13.70
CA SER A 102 9.86 -10.27 -13.59
C SER A 102 9.47 -9.46 -12.35
N THR A 103 10.10 -8.31 -12.13
CA THR A 103 9.81 -7.42 -10.98
C THR A 103 9.45 -6.00 -11.42
N ARG A 104 8.68 -5.87 -12.51
CA ARG A 104 7.99 -4.62 -12.88
C ARG A 104 6.50 -4.67 -12.55
N LYS A 105 6.12 -5.18 -11.38
CA LYS A 105 4.71 -5.12 -10.94
C LYS A 105 4.60 -4.19 -9.74
N ASN A 106 3.78 -3.15 -9.94
CA ASN A 106 3.46 -2.12 -8.96
C ASN A 106 2.76 -2.77 -7.77
N VAL A 107 3.26 -2.56 -6.55
CA VAL A 107 2.59 -3.01 -5.33
C VAL A 107 1.97 -1.79 -4.65
N ALA A 108 0.69 -1.88 -4.31
CA ALA A 108 0.03 -0.93 -3.43
C ALA A 108 0.42 -1.28 -1.99
N THR A 109 1.39 -0.56 -1.42
CA THR A 109 1.81 -0.77 -0.03
C THR A 109 1.15 0.24 0.88
N ARG A 110 0.45 -0.24 1.91
CA ARG A 110 -0.04 0.58 3.01
C ARG A 110 1.16 0.93 3.88
N ALA A 111 1.64 2.18 3.78
CA ALA A 111 2.80 2.61 4.55
C ALA A 111 2.50 2.46 6.05
N ARG A 112 3.32 1.66 6.75
CA ARG A 112 3.35 1.65 8.21
C ARG A 112 4.48 2.60 8.65
N PRO A 113 4.25 3.44 9.67
CA PRO A 113 5.27 4.34 10.21
C PRO A 113 6.45 3.56 10.78
#